data_AF-A0A6I7ZI19-F1
#
_entry.id   AF-A0A6I7ZI19-F1
#
_cell.length_a   1.000
_cell.length_b   1.000
_cell.length_c   1.000
_cell.angle_alpha   90.00
_cell.angle_beta   90.00
_cell.angle_gamma   90.00
#
_symmetry.space_group_name_H-M   'P 1'
#
loop_
_entity.id
_entity.type
_entity.pdbx_description
1 polymer ?
#
loop_
_entity_poly.entity_id
_entity_poly.type
_entity_poly.pdbx_seq_one_letter_code
_entity_poly.pdbx_strand_id
1 'polypeptide(L)'
;MNEQLLSHQQIFSLKPQTLEKRIMDYYQETQNSSLTIKYILALRVRCQLGAQEFAHILQDLVRYLFMNTKATRTMKRFFYYFQDYFMDSEWKRLRLKVFPLRNFGEKVQSIVRSLISTVRPEETTES
;
A
#
# COMPACT_ATOMS: atom_id res chain seq x y z
N MET A 1 13.49 23.34 -3.73
CA MET A 1 14.56 22.38 -4.06
C MET A 1 13.92 21.23 -4.83
N ASN A 2 14.43 20.85 -6.00
CA ASN A 2 13.85 19.72 -6.76
C ASN A 2 14.11 18.42 -5.99
N GLU A 3 13.11 17.95 -5.23
CA GLU A 3 13.13 16.73 -4.39
C GLU A 3 13.18 15.41 -5.19
N GLN A 4 13.57 15.45 -6.47
CA GLN A 4 13.47 14.31 -7.38
C GLN A 4 14.85 13.67 -7.59
N LEU A 5 15.10 12.56 -6.88
CA LEU A 5 16.28 11.70 -7.03
C LEU A 5 16.55 11.26 -8.48
N LEU A 6 15.54 10.78 -9.20
CA LEU A 6 15.66 10.24 -10.56
C LEU A 6 14.69 10.95 -11.51
N SER A 7 15.21 11.42 -12.64
CA SER A 7 14.36 11.92 -13.72
C SER A 7 13.59 10.77 -14.39
N HIS A 8 12.47 11.09 -15.06
CA HIS A 8 11.70 10.09 -15.81
C HIS A 8 12.57 9.35 -16.83
N GLN A 9 13.45 10.05 -17.54
CA GLN A 9 14.36 9.43 -18.50
C GLN A 9 15.30 8.42 -17.84
N GLN A 10 15.85 8.75 -16.66
CA GLN A 10 16.75 7.86 -15.92
C GLN A 10 16.07 6.56 -15.47
N ILE A 11 14.79 6.64 -15.07
CA ILE A 11 14.00 5.45 -14.68
C ILE A 11 13.91 4.44 -15.82
N PHE A 12 13.81 4.91 -17.07
CA PHE A 12 13.63 4.04 -18.25
C PHE A 12 14.92 3.72 -19.01
N SER A 13 16.01 4.45 -18.80
CA SER A 13 17.28 4.23 -19.51
C SER A 13 18.34 3.49 -18.69
N LEU A 14 18.34 3.64 -17.37
CA LEU A 14 19.39 3.06 -16.53
C LEU A 14 19.21 1.56 -16.33
N LYS A 15 20.33 0.89 -16.02
CA LYS A 15 20.38 -0.55 -15.69
C LYS A 15 19.79 -0.82 -14.29
N PRO A 16 19.23 -2.03 -14.04
CA PRO A 16 18.66 -2.40 -12.75
C PRO A 16 19.59 -2.12 -11.56
N GLN A 17 20.82 -2.62 -11.59
CA GLN A 17 21.81 -2.47 -10.51
C GLN A 17 22.04 -1.01 -10.09
N THR A 18 22.09 -0.09 -11.07
CA THR A 18 22.26 1.34 -10.81
C THR A 18 21.03 1.94 -10.15
N LEU A 19 19.84 1.53 -10.59
CA LEU A 19 18.57 1.99 -10.04
C LEU A 19 18.36 1.47 -8.62
N GLU A 20 18.64 0.19 -8.37
CA GLU A 20 18.54 -0.41 -7.04
C GLU A 20 19.43 0.32 -6.04
N LYS A 21 20.71 0.49 -6.38
CA LYS A 21 21.65 1.21 -5.53
C LYS A 21 21.16 2.62 -5.21
N ARG A 22 20.83 3.41 -6.23
CA ARG A 22 20.41 4.81 -6.04
C ARG A 22 19.14 4.92 -5.19
N ILE A 23 18.16 4.06 -5.42
CA ILE A 23 16.90 4.09 -4.66
C ILE A 23 17.14 3.63 -3.21
N MET A 24 17.99 2.62 -3.00
CA MET A 24 18.37 2.16 -1.67
C MET A 24 19.09 3.25 -0.88
N ASP A 25 20.14 3.84 -1.47
CA ASP A 25 20.93 4.91 -0.85
C ASP A 25 20.02 6.10 -0.47
N TYR A 26 19.16 6.54 -1.40
CA TYR A 26 18.18 7.59 -1.14
C TYR A 26 17.24 7.27 0.02
N TYR A 27 16.72 6.04 0.09
CA TYR A 27 15.85 5.66 1.19
C TYR A 27 16.60 5.66 2.52
N GLN A 28 17.83 5.16 2.55
CA GLN A 28 18.66 5.14 3.75
C GLN A 28 18.90 6.56 4.28
N GLU A 29 19.24 7.50 3.39
CA GLU A 29 19.51 8.91 3.74
C GLU A 29 18.26 9.68 4.18
N THR A 30 17.14 9.48 3.49
CA THR A 30 15.95 10.36 3.66
C THR A 30 14.81 9.73 4.45
N GLN A 31 14.80 8.40 4.59
CA GLN A 31 13.68 7.60 5.09
C GLN A 31 12.34 7.88 4.38
N ASN A 32 12.38 8.45 3.16
CA ASN A 32 11.19 8.84 2.42
C ASN A 32 10.54 7.62 1.74
N SER A 33 9.71 6.90 2.51
CA SER A 33 8.96 5.73 2.04
C SER A 33 8.04 6.06 0.86
N SER A 34 7.47 7.27 0.82
CA SER A 34 6.49 7.65 -0.21
C SER A 34 7.12 7.80 -1.59
N LEU A 35 8.27 8.48 -1.69
CA LEU A 35 8.94 8.65 -2.97
C LEU A 35 9.61 7.35 -3.42
N THR A 36 10.20 6.61 -2.48
CA THR A 36 10.78 5.28 -2.73
C THR A 36 9.78 4.34 -3.40
N ILE A 37 8.57 4.22 -2.86
CA ILE A 37 7.52 3.37 -3.44
C ILE A 37 7.06 3.85 -4.83
N LYS A 38 7.06 5.16 -5.10
CA LYS A 38 6.76 5.68 -6.45
C LYS A 38 7.80 5.24 -7.47
N TYR A 39 9.09 5.29 -7.11
CA TYR A 39 10.15 4.82 -8.01
C TYR A 39 10.03 3.32 -8.27
N ILE A 40 9.85 2.51 -7.23
CA ILE A 40 9.73 1.06 -7.39
C ILE A 40 8.50 0.72 -8.24
N LEU A 41 7.37 1.40 -8.03
CA LEU A 41 6.18 1.24 -8.88
C LEU A 41 6.46 1.57 -10.35
N ALA A 42 7.20 2.66 -10.63
CA ALA A 42 7.56 3.02 -12.00
C ALA A 42 8.45 1.94 -12.66
N LEU A 43 9.37 1.34 -11.91
CA LEU A 43 10.18 0.23 -12.41
C LEU A 43 9.35 -1.04 -12.66
N ARG A 44 8.31 -1.27 -11.87
CA ARG A 44 7.35 -2.35 -12.15
C ARG A 44 6.55 -2.10 -13.42
N VAL A 45 6.12 -0.86 -13.67
CA VAL A 45 5.49 -0.50 -14.94
C VAL A 45 6.47 -0.77 -16.10
N ARG A 46 7.74 -0.42 -15.95
CA ARG A 46 8.78 -0.75 -16.94
C ARG A 46 8.91 -2.27 -17.16
N CYS A 47 8.84 -3.07 -16.10
CA CYS A 47 8.83 -4.54 -16.21
C CYS A 47 7.63 -5.05 -17.02
N GLN A 48 6.43 -4.52 -16.75
CA GLN A 48 5.20 -4.86 -17.47
C GLN A 48 5.26 -4.48 -18.97
N LEU A 49 6.08 -3.49 -19.32
CA LEU A 49 6.32 -3.08 -20.72
C LEU A 49 7.38 -3.95 -21.44
N GLY A 50 7.90 -4.98 -20.79
CA GLY A 50 8.78 -5.99 -21.41
C GLY A 50 10.20 -6.08 -20.83
N ALA A 51 10.57 -5.19 -19.90
CA ALA A 51 11.87 -5.23 -19.24
C ALA A 51 11.89 -6.26 -18.08
N GLN A 52 11.89 -7.54 -18.41
CA GLN A 52 11.75 -8.64 -17.43
C GLN A 52 12.88 -8.69 -16.39
N GLU A 53 14.02 -8.06 -16.66
CA GLU A 53 15.12 -7.91 -15.70
C GLU A 53 14.72 -7.11 -14.43
N PHE A 54 13.54 -6.47 -14.43
CA PHE A 54 12.99 -5.73 -13.30
C PHE A 54 11.93 -6.52 -12.49
N ALA A 55 11.67 -7.80 -12.79
CA ALA A 55 10.57 -8.56 -12.17
C ALA A 55 10.60 -8.59 -10.64
N HIS A 56 11.79 -8.67 -10.04
CA HIS A 56 11.99 -8.73 -8.58
C HIS A 56 12.68 -7.48 -8.01
N ILE A 57 12.65 -6.38 -8.75
CA ILE A 57 13.39 -5.17 -8.40
C ILE A 57 13.00 -4.67 -7.00
N LEU A 58 14.00 -4.51 -6.12
CA LEU A 58 13.85 -3.98 -4.76
C LEU A 58 12.75 -4.67 -3.92
N GLN A 59 12.49 -5.96 -4.15
CA GLN A 59 11.44 -6.71 -3.47
C GLN A 59 11.59 -6.66 -1.93
N ASP A 60 12.80 -6.87 -1.42
CA ASP A 60 13.06 -6.87 0.01
C ASP A 60 12.85 -5.49 0.65
N LEU A 61 13.20 -4.41 -0.07
CA LEU A 61 12.95 -3.05 0.40
C LEU A 61 11.45 -2.78 0.53
N VAL A 62 10.65 -3.18 -0.47
CA VAL A 62 9.19 -3.04 -0.39
C VAL A 62 8.64 -3.83 0.79
N ARG A 63 9.09 -5.08 0.99
CA ARG A 63 8.68 -5.91 2.13
C ARG A 63 9.01 -5.22 3.45
N TYR A 64 10.24 -4.75 3.59
CA TYR A 64 10.70 -4.00 4.75
C TYR A 64 9.83 -2.76 5.02
N LEU A 65 9.54 -1.96 4.00
CA LEU A 65 8.74 -0.74 4.13
C LEU A 65 7.33 -1.05 4.66
N PHE A 66 6.61 -1.97 4.04
CA PHE A 66 5.25 -2.29 4.47
C PHE A 66 5.19 -2.95 5.85
N MET A 67 6.19 -3.76 6.20
CA MET A 67 6.25 -4.44 7.50
C MET A 67 6.66 -3.51 8.64
N ASN A 68 7.67 -2.67 8.45
CA ASN A 68 8.35 -1.96 9.54
C ASN A 68 7.97 -0.48 9.65
N THR A 69 7.40 0.14 8.61
CA THR A 69 7.01 1.55 8.67
C THR A 69 5.49 1.72 8.79
N LYS A 70 5.07 2.94 9.15
CA LYS A 70 3.66 3.35 9.12
C LYS A 70 3.27 3.60 7.67
N ALA A 71 2.28 2.86 7.17
CA ALA A 71 1.80 2.97 5.80
C ALA A 71 1.34 4.40 5.47
N THR A 72 2.10 5.08 4.61
CA THR A 72 1.77 6.42 4.13
C THR A 72 0.57 6.37 3.18
N ARG A 73 -0.02 7.54 2.86
CA ARG A 73 -1.11 7.63 1.88
C ARG A 73 -0.72 7.03 0.52
N THR A 74 0.52 7.25 0.10
CA THR A 74 1.08 6.73 -1.16
C THR A 74 1.20 5.21 -1.11
N MET A 75 1.74 4.66 -0.02
CA MET A 75 1.85 3.21 0.19
C MET A 75 0.48 2.53 0.14
N LYS A 76 -0.53 3.10 0.83
CA LYS A 76 -1.91 2.61 0.79
C LYS A 76 -2.47 2.59 -0.62
N ARG A 77 -2.30 3.69 -1.37
CA ARG A 77 -2.80 3.83 -2.74
C ARG A 77 -2.20 2.77 -3.68
N PHE A 78 -0.92 2.45 -3.51
CA PHE A 78 -0.21 1.53 -4.40
C PHE A 78 -0.06 0.11 -3.88
N PHE A 79 -0.66 -0.21 -2.73
CA PHE A 79 -0.46 -1.49 -2.04
C PHE A 79 -0.66 -2.72 -2.94
N TYR A 80 -1.78 -2.77 -3.67
CA TYR A 80 -2.15 -3.91 -4.53
C TYR A 80 -1.19 -4.14 -5.70
N TYR A 81 -0.43 -3.13 -6.14
CA TYR A 81 0.58 -3.31 -7.17
C TYR A 81 1.78 -4.12 -6.70
N PHE A 82 1.91 -4.39 -5.40
CA PHE A 82 3.03 -5.14 -4.82
C PHE A 82 2.62 -6.50 -4.25
N GLN A 83 1.42 -7.02 -4.56
CA GLN A 83 0.92 -8.25 -3.93
C GLN A 83 1.87 -9.44 -4.08
N ASP A 84 2.42 -9.65 -5.27
CA ASP A 84 3.38 -10.69 -5.63
C ASP A 84 4.75 -10.55 -4.94
N TYR A 85 5.01 -9.44 -4.24
CA TYR A 85 6.24 -9.28 -3.46
C TYR A 85 6.15 -9.91 -2.08
N PHE A 86 4.95 -10.28 -1.63
CA PHE A 86 4.69 -10.82 -0.29
C PHE A 86 4.28 -12.28 -0.35
N MET A 87 4.57 -13.01 0.73
CA MET A 87 3.95 -14.32 0.95
C MET A 87 2.46 -14.16 1.27
N ASP A 88 1.64 -15.18 1.02
CA ASP A 88 0.20 -15.11 1.29
C ASP A 88 -0.15 -14.77 2.74
N SER A 89 0.63 -15.31 3.69
CA SER A 89 0.48 -15.03 5.12
C SER A 89 0.85 -13.58 5.48
N GLU A 90 1.91 -13.05 4.87
CA GLU A 90 2.35 -11.67 4.99
C GLU A 90 1.32 -10.71 4.41
N TRP A 91 0.81 -11.02 3.22
CA TRP A 91 -0.18 -10.23 2.51
C TRP A 91 -1.46 -10.04 3.31
N LYS A 92 -2.01 -11.13 3.87
CA LYS A 92 -3.20 -11.09 4.73
C LYS A 92 -2.99 -10.16 5.93
N ARG A 93 -1.85 -10.28 6.61
CA ARG A 93 -1.50 -9.43 7.76
C ARG A 93 -1.37 -7.96 7.37
N LEU A 94 -0.67 -7.68 6.27
CA LEU A 94 -0.47 -6.33 5.79
C LEU A 94 -1.78 -5.68 5.35
N ARG A 95 -2.69 -6.41 4.71
CA ARG A 95 -3.99 -5.88 4.30
C ARG A 95 -4.77 -5.32 5.49
N LEU A 96 -4.78 -6.04 6.62
CA LEU A 96 -5.42 -5.61 7.87
C LEU A 96 -4.71 -4.39 8.50
N LYS A 97 -3.37 -4.36 8.45
CA LYS A 97 -2.55 -3.24 8.94
C LYS A 97 -2.76 -1.96 8.13
N VAL A 98 -2.77 -2.07 6.79
CA VAL A 98 -2.82 -0.96 5.85
C VAL A 98 -4.24 -0.39 5.75
N PHE A 99 -5.25 -1.27 5.77
CA PHE A 99 -6.67 -0.95 5.73
C PHE A 99 -7.38 -1.51 6.96
N PRO A 100 -7.22 -0.88 8.13
CA PRO A 100 -7.97 -1.27 9.31
C PRO A 100 -9.46 -1.13 9.00
N LEU A 101 -10.23 -2.18 9.29
CA LEU A 101 -11.68 -2.23 9.14
C LEU A 101 -12.36 -1.28 10.13
N ARG A 102 -12.18 0.03 9.95
CA ARG A 102 -12.76 1.05 10.82
C ARG A 102 -14.30 1.03 10.75
N ASN A 103 -14.85 0.60 9.61
CA ASN A 103 -16.28 0.68 9.31
C ASN A 103 -17.03 -0.64 9.54
N PHE A 104 -16.36 -1.74 9.95
CA PHE A 104 -17.08 -2.99 10.21
C PHE A 104 -17.87 -2.88 11.52
N GLY A 105 -17.27 -2.31 12.58
CA GLY A 105 -17.97 -2.07 13.85
C GLY A 105 -19.16 -1.12 13.71
N GLU A 106 -19.00 0.00 12.99
CA GLU A 106 -20.07 0.98 12.76
C GLU A 106 -21.22 0.39 11.92
N LYS A 107 -20.90 -0.39 10.88
CA LYS A 107 -21.90 -1.02 10.01
C LYS A 107 -22.63 -2.17 10.69
N VAL A 108 -21.95 -2.95 11.54
CA VAL A 108 -22.60 -3.97 12.38
C VAL A 108 -23.49 -3.31 13.43
N GLN A 109 -23.03 -2.24 14.08
CA GLN A 109 -23.86 -1.50 15.04
C GLN A 109 -25.09 -0.85 14.41
N SER A 110 -25.00 -0.34 13.17
CA SER A 110 -26.16 0.24 12.50
C SER A 110 -27.19 -0.82 12.10
N ILE A 111 -26.74 -2.00 11.63
CA ILE A 111 -27.61 -3.14 11.32
C ILE A 111 -28.29 -3.67 12.59
N VAL A 112 -27.55 -3.82 13.69
CA VAL A 112 -28.12 -4.27 14.97
C VAL A 112 -29.13 -3.25 15.50
N ARG A 113 -28.84 -1.95 15.43
CA ARG A 113 -29.79 -0.90 15.83
C ARG A 113 -31.07 -0.91 15.00
N SER A 114 -30.97 -1.10 13.67
CA SER A 114 -32.15 -1.14 12.81
C SER A 114 -33.01 -2.38 13.04
N LEU A 115 -32.39 -3.53 13.36
CA LEU A 115 -33.14 -4.74 13.70
C LEU A 115 -33.86 -4.59 15.05
N ILE A 116 -33.21 -4.00 16.05
CA ILE A 116 -33.84 -3.75 17.36
C ILE A 116 -35.00 -2.75 17.23
N SER A 117 -34.89 -1.71 16.41
CA SER A 117 -36.00 -0.77 16.19
C SER A 117 -37.18 -1.39 15.44
N THR A 118 -36.94 -2.40 14.62
CA THR A 118 -38.00 -3.11 13.87
C THR A 118 -38.81 -4.05 14.76
N VAL A 119 -38.24 -4.49 15.90
CA VAL A 119 -38.86 -5.47 16.82
C VAL A 119 -39.56 -4.80 18.01
N ARG A 120 -39.48 -3.46 18.15
CA ARG A 120 -40.18 -2.74 19.23
C ARG A 120 -41.70 -2.73 18.92
N PRO A 121 -42.56 -3.35 19.76
CA PRO A 121 -44.00 -3.22 19.59
C PRO A 121 -44.39 -1.77 19.88
N GLU A 122 -45.24 -1.19 19.03
CA GLU A 122 -45.94 0.06 19.31
C GLU A 122 -46.71 -0.13 20.63
N GLU A 123 -46.26 0.55 21.69
CA GLU A 123 -47.03 0.64 22.93
C GLU A 123 -48.35 1.32 22.58
N THR A 124 -49.43 0.54 22.61
CA THR A 124 -50.81 0.98 22.48
C THR A 124 -51.04 2.18 23.38
N THR A 125 -51.28 3.34 22.76
CA THR A 125 -51.86 4.52 23.39
C THR A 125 -53.25 4.16 23.90
N GLU A 126 -53.35 3.89 25.20
CA GLU A 126 -54.65 3.87 25.90
C GLU A 126 -55.20 5.29 25.98
N SER A 127 -56.52 5.36 25.73
CA SER A 127 -57.35 6.56 25.56
C SER A 127 -57.70 7.26 26.86
#